data_AF-A0A835LEQ3-F1
#
_entry.id   AF-A0A835LEQ3-F1
#
_cell.length_a   1.000
_cell.length_b   1.000
_cell.length_c   1.000
_cell.angle_alpha   90.00
_cell.angle_beta   90.00
_cell.angle_gamma   90.00
#
_symmetry.space_group_name_H-M   'P 1'
#
loop_
_entity.id
_entity.type
_entity.pdbx_description
1 polymer ?
#
loop_
_entity_poly.entity_id
_entity_poly.type
_entity_poly.pdbx_seq_one_letter_code
_entity_poly.pdbx_strand_id
1 'polypeptide(L)'
;MLAVQERSLTVIAYSENTISLLGLDTQIFSDSLLGLDVRFCLLPIVTAPLARAAASREISLVNPIWVHSRNTQRPFYAIPHRIDVGIVVDLEPAHFGDPAFTIAWVVQSQKLVVRAISRLQSLLRGEIDVLCDTVVEKVHELTGYDRVMVYKFHEDEHGEVLLEIRSWSDLEPYLGSHYPTTDVPQV
;
A
#
# COMPACT_ATOMS: atom_id res chain seq x y z
N MET A 1 -2.74 3.36 11.68
CA MET A 1 -3.89 2.48 11.38
C MET A 1 -5.04 2.82 12.32
N LEU A 2 -6.26 2.89 11.79
CA LEU A 2 -7.50 3.07 12.55
C LEU A 2 -8.45 1.92 12.24
N ALA A 3 -9.18 1.40 13.22
CA ALA A 3 -10.30 0.50 12.99
C ALA A 3 -11.60 1.22 13.43
N VAL A 4 -12.61 1.19 12.58
CA VAL A 4 -13.89 1.87 12.78
C VAL A 4 -15.08 0.94 12.56
N GLN A 5 -16.16 1.16 13.28
CA GLN A 5 -17.42 0.48 13.03
C GLN A 5 -18.03 0.94 11.69
N GLU A 6 -18.49 0.01 10.87
CA GLU A 6 -18.88 0.27 9.48
C GLU A 6 -20.00 1.32 9.32
N ARG A 7 -21.02 1.30 10.18
CA ARG A 7 -22.19 2.19 10.05
C ARG A 7 -22.00 3.58 10.66
N SER A 8 -21.38 3.62 11.84
CA SER A 8 -21.24 4.84 12.64
C SER A 8 -19.90 5.55 12.38
N LEU A 9 -18.93 4.85 11.81
CA LEU A 9 -17.52 5.27 11.71
C LEU A 9 -16.89 5.61 13.06
N THR A 10 -17.41 5.00 14.11
CA THR A 10 -16.86 5.10 15.47
C THR A 10 -15.58 4.29 15.60
N VAL A 11 -14.52 4.87 16.15
CA VAL A 11 -13.23 4.23 16.37
C VAL A 11 -13.36 3.12 17.42
N ILE A 12 -12.98 1.92 17.03
CA ILE A 12 -12.94 0.71 17.87
C ILE A 12 -11.51 0.27 18.20
N ALA A 13 -10.52 0.66 17.39
CA ALA A 13 -9.10 0.51 17.69
C ALA A 13 -8.27 1.54 16.92
N TYR A 14 -7.06 1.84 17.38
CA TYR A 14 -6.11 2.71 16.68
C TYR A 14 -4.68 2.36 17.07
N SER A 15 -3.72 2.58 16.17
CA SER A 15 -2.29 2.41 16.48
C SER A 15 -1.80 3.54 17.38
N GLU A 16 -0.86 3.27 18.29
CA GLU A 16 -0.37 4.25 19.29
C GLU A 16 0.14 5.56 18.67
N ASN A 17 0.77 5.47 17.50
CA ASN A 17 1.26 6.63 16.76
C ASN A 17 0.16 7.48 16.09
N THR A 18 -1.11 7.09 16.14
CA THR A 18 -2.18 7.80 15.42
C THR A 18 -2.38 9.23 15.93
N ILE A 19 -2.31 9.43 17.25
CA ILE A 19 -2.49 10.75 17.89
C ILE A 19 -1.40 11.72 17.41
N SER A 20 -0.13 11.29 17.46
CA SER A 20 1.00 12.09 17.01
C SER A 20 0.99 12.31 15.50
N LEU A 21 0.64 11.28 14.73
CA LEU A 21 0.60 11.32 13.26
C LEU A 21 -0.46 12.33 12.75
N LEU A 22 -1.64 12.32 13.36
CA LEU A 22 -2.72 13.25 13.01
C LEU A 22 -2.54 14.62 13.69
N GLY A 23 -1.66 14.74 14.68
CA GLY A 23 -1.44 15.96 15.48
C GLY A 23 -2.66 16.34 16.31
N LEU A 24 -3.30 15.33 16.91
CA LEU A 24 -4.42 15.50 17.82
C LEU A 24 -3.91 15.93 19.19
N ASP A 25 -4.61 16.88 19.83
CA ASP A 25 -4.25 17.35 21.17
C ASP A 25 -4.79 16.38 22.23
N THR A 26 -3.89 15.76 22.99
CA THR A 26 -4.22 14.82 24.08
C THR A 26 -4.98 15.49 25.22
N GLN A 27 -4.98 16.82 25.31
CA GLN A 27 -5.78 17.54 26.30
C GLN A 27 -7.27 17.65 25.91
N ILE A 28 -7.58 17.56 24.61
CA ILE A 28 -8.94 17.69 24.07
C ILE A 28 -9.60 16.32 23.91
N PHE A 29 -8.84 15.32 23.44
CA PHE A 29 -9.29 13.95 23.35
C PHE A 29 -8.86 13.25 24.64
N SER A 30 -9.83 12.92 25.50
CA SER A 30 -9.68 12.35 26.84
C SER A 30 -8.88 11.04 26.84
N ASP A 31 -7.56 11.16 26.68
CA ASP A 31 -6.53 10.12 26.54
C ASP A 31 -6.81 8.98 25.52
N SER A 32 -7.95 9.03 24.82
CA SER A 32 -8.41 7.96 23.96
C SER A 32 -9.23 8.47 22.78
N LEU A 33 -9.00 7.85 21.62
CA LEU A 33 -9.84 8.02 20.45
C LEU A 33 -11.00 7.02 20.41
N LEU A 34 -11.05 6.05 21.32
CA LEU A 34 -12.07 5.01 21.34
C LEU A 34 -13.47 5.60 21.55
N GLY A 35 -14.45 5.11 20.78
CA GLY A 35 -15.82 5.58 20.86
C GLY A 35 -16.08 6.92 20.17
N LEU A 36 -15.03 7.60 19.68
CA LEU A 36 -15.19 8.82 18.90
C LEU A 36 -15.48 8.50 17.44
N ASP A 37 -16.22 9.39 16.80
CA ASP A 37 -16.40 9.34 15.36
C ASP A 37 -15.12 9.81 14.66
N VAL A 38 -14.57 8.96 13.77
CA VAL A 38 -13.32 9.25 13.03
C VAL A 38 -13.39 10.55 12.23
N ARG A 39 -14.60 11.00 11.89
CA ARG A 39 -14.85 12.28 11.19
C ARG A 39 -14.44 13.50 12.00
N PHE A 40 -14.28 13.38 13.32
CA PHE A 40 -13.71 14.45 14.15
C PHE A 40 -12.20 14.56 13.99
N CYS A 41 -11.50 13.48 13.65
CA CYS A 41 -10.05 13.49 13.44
C CYS A 41 -9.66 14.03 12.06
N LEU A 42 -10.58 13.96 11.10
CA LEU A 42 -10.36 14.35 9.70
C LEU A 42 -11.16 15.62 9.34
N LEU A 43 -10.73 16.31 8.27
CA LEU A 43 -11.47 17.44 7.73
C LEU A 43 -12.87 17.03 7.22
N PRO A 44 -13.96 17.77 7.51
CA PRO A 44 -15.32 17.38 7.10
C PRO A 44 -15.47 17.11 5.59
N ILE A 45 -14.84 17.94 4.76
CA ILE A 45 -14.94 17.88 3.31
C ILE A 45 -14.41 16.57 2.71
N VAL A 46 -13.51 15.89 3.43
CA VAL A 46 -12.91 14.60 3.01
C VAL A 46 -13.50 13.38 3.72
N THR A 47 -14.50 13.58 4.59
CA THR A 47 -15.18 12.44 5.26
C THR A 47 -16.28 11.79 4.42
N ALA A 48 -16.88 12.53 3.48
CA ALA A 48 -17.91 11.99 2.61
C ALA A 48 -17.39 10.86 1.69
N PRO A 49 -16.20 10.95 1.07
CA PRO A 49 -15.58 9.82 0.37
C PRO A 49 -15.40 8.57 1.24
N LEU A 50 -14.94 8.72 2.49
CA LEU A 50 -14.76 7.61 3.41
C LEU A 50 -16.10 6.95 3.79
N ALA A 51 -17.14 7.75 4.04
CA ALA A 51 -18.49 7.24 4.29
C ALA A 51 -19.08 6.53 3.06
N ARG A 52 -18.85 7.04 1.85
CA ARG A 52 -19.24 6.36 0.61
C ARG A 52 -18.48 5.05 0.41
N ALA A 53 -17.20 5.02 0.74
CA ALA A 53 -16.39 3.80 0.70
C ALA A 53 -16.92 2.73 1.65
N ALA A 54 -17.24 3.12 2.88
CA ALA A 54 -17.88 2.26 3.87
C ALA A 54 -19.26 1.73 3.43
N ALA A 55 -19.97 2.47 2.56
CA ALA A 55 -21.24 2.03 1.97
C ALA A 55 -21.07 1.22 0.66
N SER A 56 -19.88 1.21 0.05
CA SER A 56 -19.61 0.51 -1.21
C SER A 56 -19.56 -1.00 -0.99
N ARG A 57 -20.12 -1.80 -1.91
CA ARG A 57 -20.00 -3.27 -1.86
C ARG A 57 -18.54 -3.72 -1.98
N GLU A 58 -17.79 -3.07 -2.87
CA GLU A 58 -16.37 -3.32 -3.10
C GLU A 58 -15.58 -2.09 -2.63
N ILE A 59 -15.04 -2.17 -1.40
CA ILE A 59 -14.32 -1.07 -0.76
C ILE A 59 -12.93 -0.84 -1.37
N SER A 60 -12.32 -1.88 -1.93
CA SER A 60 -10.99 -1.80 -2.55
C SER A 60 -10.97 -0.97 -3.83
N LEU A 61 -12.09 -0.86 -4.56
CA LEU A 61 -12.18 -0.09 -5.81
C LEU A 61 -12.06 1.42 -5.62
N VAL A 62 -12.28 1.90 -4.40
CA VAL A 62 -12.16 3.33 -4.07
C VAL A 62 -10.84 3.67 -3.39
N ASN A 63 -9.92 2.70 -3.29
CA ASN A 63 -8.59 2.91 -2.75
C ASN A 63 -7.65 3.51 -3.80
N PRO A 64 -6.73 4.41 -3.40
CA PRO A 64 -6.69 5.10 -2.10
C PRO A 64 -7.68 6.28 -2.05
N ILE A 65 -8.19 6.59 -0.85
CA ILE A 65 -9.04 7.76 -0.59
C ILE A 65 -8.18 8.89 -0.04
N TRP A 66 -8.32 10.08 -0.60
CA TRP A 66 -7.59 11.23 -0.08
C TRP A 66 -8.30 11.83 1.15
N VAL A 67 -7.56 11.91 2.27
CA VAL A 67 -8.02 12.57 3.50
C VAL A 67 -6.97 13.56 4.02
N HIS A 68 -7.40 14.45 4.91
CA HIS A 68 -6.55 15.43 5.58
C HIS A 68 -6.86 15.40 7.07
N SER A 69 -5.81 15.51 7.88
CA SER A 69 -5.97 15.72 9.31
C SER A 69 -6.69 17.05 9.57
N ARG A 70 -7.62 17.06 10.52
CA ARG A 70 -8.30 18.28 10.94
C ARG A 70 -7.35 19.29 11.58
N ASN A 71 -6.41 18.84 12.41
CA ASN A 71 -5.59 19.73 13.22
C ASN A 71 -4.39 20.25 12.45
N THR A 72 -3.70 19.36 11.74
CA THR A 72 -2.44 19.71 11.06
C THR A 72 -2.62 20.03 9.58
N GLN A 73 -3.80 19.77 9.01
CA GLN A 73 -4.08 19.89 7.57
C GLN A 73 -3.13 19.04 6.69
N ARG A 74 -2.42 18.08 7.27
CA ARG A 74 -1.51 17.19 6.53
C ARG A 74 -2.33 16.19 5.70
N PRO A 75 -1.96 15.94 4.43
CA PRO A 75 -2.64 14.97 3.58
C PRO A 75 -2.21 13.54 3.92
N PHE A 76 -3.14 12.60 3.71
CA PHE A 76 -2.91 11.16 3.84
C PHE A 76 -3.63 10.40 2.73
N TYR A 77 -3.04 9.29 2.30
CA TYR A 77 -3.78 8.23 1.62
C TYR A 77 -4.46 7.36 2.67
N ALA A 78 -5.78 7.25 2.59
CA ALA A 78 -6.58 6.34 3.37
C ALA A 78 -6.88 5.08 2.54
N ILE A 79 -6.47 3.92 3.04
CA ILE A 79 -6.65 2.63 2.38
C ILE A 79 -7.60 1.79 3.24
N PRO A 80 -8.92 1.95 3.09
CA PRO A 80 -9.89 1.15 3.82
C PRO A 80 -9.97 -0.29 3.31
N HIS A 81 -10.10 -1.23 4.25
CA HIS A 81 -10.44 -2.63 3.99
C HIS A 81 -11.38 -3.16 5.07
N ARG A 82 -12.31 -4.05 4.69
CA ARG A 82 -13.28 -4.64 5.62
C ARG A 82 -12.68 -5.83 6.37
N ILE A 83 -13.02 -5.93 7.64
CA ILE A 83 -12.71 -7.04 8.54
C ILE A 83 -13.98 -7.45 9.30
N ASP A 84 -13.91 -8.56 10.04
CA ASP A 84 -15.08 -9.12 10.75
C ASP A 84 -15.76 -8.14 11.72
N VAL A 85 -14.97 -7.26 12.35
CA VAL A 85 -15.45 -6.31 13.36
C VAL A 85 -15.71 -4.89 12.83
N GLY A 86 -15.46 -4.62 11.55
CA GLY A 86 -15.64 -3.28 10.97
C GLY A 86 -14.75 -2.99 9.77
N ILE A 87 -14.22 -1.77 9.70
CA ILE A 87 -13.35 -1.30 8.63
C ILE A 87 -12.02 -0.87 9.25
N VAL A 88 -10.92 -1.42 8.74
CA VAL A 88 -9.58 -0.92 9.03
C VAL A 88 -9.21 0.10 7.97
N VAL A 89 -8.62 1.20 8.38
CA VAL A 89 -8.15 2.29 7.54
C VAL A 89 -6.67 2.50 7.82
N ASP A 90 -5.84 2.15 6.85
CA ASP A 90 -4.43 2.51 6.86
C ASP A 90 -4.28 3.94 6.38
N LEU A 91 -3.50 4.72 7.12
CA LEU A 91 -3.24 6.14 6.85
C LEU A 91 -1.77 6.29 6.54
N GLU A 92 -1.45 6.50 5.27
CA GLU A 92 -0.09 6.72 4.81
C GLU A 92 0.12 8.22 4.61
N PRO A 93 1.13 8.84 5.27
CA PRO A 93 1.44 10.24 5.09
C PRO A 93 1.75 10.55 3.63
N ALA A 94 1.11 11.59 3.14
CA ALA A 94 1.40 12.12 1.82
C ALA A 94 2.27 13.36 1.94
N HIS A 95 3.17 13.55 0.96
CA HIS A 95 4.02 14.74 0.92
C HIS A 95 3.30 15.85 0.16
N PHE A 96 3.41 17.10 0.65
CA PHE A 96 2.97 18.26 -0.12
C PHE A 96 3.81 18.36 -1.39
N GLY A 97 3.16 18.23 -2.54
CA GLY A 97 3.84 18.20 -3.84
C GLY A 97 4.31 16.81 -4.29
N ASP A 98 3.90 15.74 -3.60
CA ASP A 98 4.10 14.38 -4.13
C ASP A 98 3.45 14.31 -5.53
N PRO A 99 4.20 13.92 -6.57
CA PRO A 99 3.70 13.81 -7.93
C PRO A 99 2.40 13.01 -8.00
N ALA A 100 2.22 11.99 -7.14
CA ALA A 100 1.01 11.17 -7.07
C ALA A 100 -0.27 11.96 -6.71
N PHE A 101 -0.15 13.22 -6.24
CA PHE A 101 -1.25 14.17 -6.09
C PHE A 101 -1.63 14.90 -7.37
N THR A 102 -0.81 14.81 -8.42
CA THR A 102 -1.12 15.36 -9.74
C THR A 102 -1.73 14.26 -10.60
N ILE A 103 -2.90 14.51 -11.20
CA ILE A 103 -3.52 13.62 -12.20
C ILE A 103 -2.48 13.15 -13.24
N ALA A 104 -1.54 14.03 -13.59
CA ALA A 104 -0.43 13.71 -14.47
C ALA A 104 0.41 12.51 -14.01
N TRP A 105 0.83 12.42 -12.75
CA TRP A 105 1.62 11.28 -12.28
C TRP A 105 0.80 10.00 -12.23
N VAL A 106 -0.43 10.04 -11.70
CA VAL A 106 -1.33 8.88 -11.67
C VAL A 106 -1.48 8.31 -13.09
N VAL A 107 -1.69 9.18 -14.07
CA VAL A 107 -1.78 8.79 -15.49
C VAL A 107 -0.43 8.27 -16.02
N GLN A 108 0.70 8.86 -15.64
CA GLN A 108 2.03 8.39 -16.06
C GLN A 108 2.36 7.01 -15.48
N SER A 109 2.16 6.80 -14.18
CA SER A 109 2.36 5.50 -13.52
C SER A 109 1.46 4.43 -14.13
N GLN A 110 0.18 4.74 -14.37
CA GLN A 110 -0.73 3.84 -15.08
C GLN A 110 -0.26 3.54 -16.51
N LYS A 111 0.24 4.55 -17.24
CA LYS A 111 0.81 4.34 -18.58
C LYS A 111 2.04 3.43 -18.55
N LEU A 112 2.92 3.58 -17.56
CA LEU A 112 4.08 2.71 -17.40
C LEU A 112 3.66 1.27 -17.10
N VAL A 113 2.67 1.07 -16.23
CA VAL A 113 2.08 -0.25 -15.93
C VAL A 113 1.44 -0.86 -17.18
N VAL A 114 0.61 -0.12 -17.91
CA VAL A 114 -0.01 -0.59 -19.15
C VAL A 114 1.05 -0.95 -20.19
N ARG A 115 2.11 -0.14 -20.31
CA ARG A 115 3.23 -0.43 -21.22
C ARG A 115 3.98 -1.70 -20.80
N ALA A 116 4.21 -1.91 -19.51
CA ALA A 116 4.82 -3.13 -18.98
C ALA A 116 3.94 -4.35 -19.30
N ILE A 117 2.63 -4.29 -19.03
CA ILE A 117 1.68 -5.36 -19.35
C ILE A 117 1.68 -5.68 -20.85
N SER A 118 1.57 -4.67 -21.71
CA SER A 118 1.60 -4.85 -23.16
C SER A 118 2.92 -5.49 -23.63
N ARG A 119 4.04 -5.15 -23.00
CA ARG A 119 5.33 -5.78 -23.29
C ARG A 119 5.33 -7.25 -22.92
N LEU A 120 4.86 -7.59 -21.72
CA LEU A 120 4.74 -8.98 -21.25
C LEU A 120 3.82 -9.80 -22.17
N GLN A 121 2.70 -9.23 -22.61
CA GLN A 121 1.75 -9.87 -23.54
C GLN A 121 2.33 -10.12 -24.94
N SER A 122 3.35 -9.36 -25.34
CA SER A 122 4.02 -9.52 -26.64
C SER A 122 5.08 -10.63 -26.67
N LEU A 123 5.45 -11.18 -25.51
CA LEU A 123 6.44 -12.26 -25.42
C LEU A 123 5.86 -13.58 -25.92
N LEU A 124 6.71 -14.41 -26.51
CA LEU A 124 6.32 -15.73 -27.01
C LEU A 124 5.96 -16.66 -25.84
N ARG A 125 4.93 -17.50 -26.04
CA ARG A 125 4.58 -18.52 -25.04
C ARG A 125 5.70 -19.55 -24.92
N GLY A 126 6.13 -19.82 -23.69
CA GLY A 126 7.10 -20.87 -23.36
C GLY A 126 8.45 -20.36 -22.86
N GLU A 127 8.71 -19.05 -22.90
CA GLU A 127 9.96 -18.45 -22.43
C GLU A 127 9.77 -17.85 -21.03
N ILE A 128 9.73 -18.70 -20.00
CA ILE A 128 9.53 -18.27 -18.61
C ILE A 128 10.67 -17.36 -18.11
N ASP A 129 11.91 -17.66 -18.51
CA ASP A 129 13.08 -16.89 -18.11
C ASP A 129 13.00 -15.45 -18.64
N VAL A 130 12.69 -15.31 -19.94
CA VAL A 130 12.51 -14.00 -20.61
C VAL A 130 11.35 -13.22 -20.00
N LEU A 131 10.27 -13.92 -19.60
CA LEU A 131 9.15 -13.30 -18.91
C LEU A 131 9.59 -12.74 -17.56
N CYS A 132 10.26 -13.56 -16.74
CA CYS A 132 10.71 -13.17 -15.41
C CYS A 132 11.76 -12.04 -15.48
N ASP A 133 12.68 -12.09 -16.44
CA ASP A 133 13.65 -11.01 -16.72
C ASP A 133 12.93 -9.69 -16.99
N THR A 134 11.94 -9.73 -17.90
CA THR A 134 11.17 -8.55 -18.27
C THR A 134 10.37 -8.00 -17.08
N VAL A 135 9.82 -8.87 -16.21
CA VAL A 135 9.09 -8.44 -15.00
C VAL A 135 10.03 -7.72 -14.04
N VAL A 136 11.18 -8.31 -13.71
CA VAL A 136 12.14 -7.73 -12.76
C VAL A 136 12.63 -6.37 -13.25
N GLU A 137 12.94 -6.26 -14.55
CA GLU A 137 13.34 -4.99 -15.17
C GLU A 137 12.26 -3.92 -15.05
N LYS A 138 11.01 -4.24 -15.40
CA LYS A 138 9.92 -3.25 -15.35
C LYS A 138 9.57 -2.87 -13.92
N VAL A 139 9.61 -3.81 -12.97
CA VAL A 139 9.37 -3.51 -11.56
C VAL A 139 10.51 -2.64 -10.99
N HIS A 140 11.76 -2.91 -11.35
CA HIS A 140 12.90 -2.07 -10.97
C HIS A 140 12.76 -0.63 -11.49
N GLU A 141 12.45 -0.45 -12.79
CA GLU A 141 12.21 0.89 -13.36
C GLU A 141 11.01 1.61 -12.72
N LEU A 142 9.94 0.87 -12.40
CA LEU A 142 8.71 1.44 -11.84
C LEU A 142 8.86 1.89 -10.39
N THR A 143 9.58 1.10 -9.59
CA THR A 143 9.61 1.26 -8.14
C THR A 143 10.88 1.95 -7.65
N GLY A 144 11.97 1.90 -8.43
CA GLY A 144 13.25 2.50 -8.09
C GLY A 144 13.95 1.83 -6.89
N TYR A 145 13.53 0.62 -6.49
CA TYR A 145 14.21 -0.11 -5.43
C TYR A 145 15.61 -0.52 -5.86
N ASP A 146 16.49 -0.57 -4.88
CA ASP A 146 17.90 -0.92 -5.07
C ASP A 146 18.12 -2.37 -5.49
N ARG A 147 17.13 -3.22 -5.20
CA ARG A 147 17.12 -4.63 -5.56
C ARG A 147 15.69 -5.06 -5.88
N VAL A 148 15.52 -5.76 -7.00
CA VAL A 148 14.28 -6.45 -7.38
C VAL A 148 14.66 -7.85 -7.81
N MET A 149 13.88 -8.86 -7.39
CA MET A 149 14.18 -10.26 -7.66
C MET A 149 12.92 -11.09 -7.92
N VAL A 150 13.07 -12.18 -8.67
CA VAL A 150 12.06 -13.24 -8.77
C VAL A 150 12.43 -14.34 -7.79
N TYR A 151 11.55 -14.55 -6.81
CA TYR A 151 11.66 -15.63 -5.84
C TYR A 151 10.67 -16.73 -6.20
N LYS A 152 11.19 -17.94 -6.47
CA LYS A 152 10.38 -19.12 -6.85
C LYS A 152 10.31 -20.09 -5.69
N PHE A 153 9.11 -20.53 -5.34
CA PHE A 153 8.90 -21.69 -4.48
C PHE A 153 9.05 -22.99 -5.30
N HIS A 154 9.80 -23.94 -4.74
CA HIS A 154 9.94 -25.30 -5.26
C HIS A 154 8.89 -26.25 -4.64
N GLU A 155 8.87 -27.50 -5.10
CA GLU A 155 7.87 -28.50 -4.69
C GLU A 155 7.91 -28.84 -3.19
N ASP A 156 9.09 -28.75 -2.58
CA ASP A 156 9.35 -28.90 -1.14
C ASP A 156 9.25 -27.57 -0.38
N GLU A 157 8.63 -26.56 -1.00
CA GLU A 157 8.29 -25.24 -0.44
C GLU A 157 9.49 -24.36 -0.02
N HIS A 158 10.72 -24.83 -0.20
CA HIS A 158 11.88 -23.95 -0.14
C HIS A 158 11.83 -22.98 -1.33
N GLY A 159 12.49 -21.83 -1.20
CA GLY A 159 12.53 -20.87 -2.29
C GLY A 159 13.91 -20.56 -2.80
N GLU A 160 13.97 -20.15 -4.05
CA GLU A 160 15.19 -19.82 -4.78
C GLU A 160 15.05 -18.45 -5.45
N VAL A 161 16.12 -17.65 -5.41
CA VAL A 161 16.22 -16.42 -6.20
C VAL A 161 16.66 -16.75 -7.61
N LEU A 162 15.71 -16.80 -8.56
CA LEU A 162 15.98 -17.14 -9.95
C LEU A 162 16.60 -16.00 -10.74
N LEU A 163 16.18 -14.76 -10.44
CA LEU A 163 16.60 -13.56 -11.16
C LEU A 163 16.71 -12.39 -10.20
N GLU A 164 17.62 -11.48 -10.52
CA GLU A 164 17.95 -10.35 -9.67
C GLU A 164 18.48 -9.18 -10.49
N ILE A 165 17.96 -7.98 -10.21
CA ILE A 165 18.54 -6.70 -10.63
C ILE A 165 18.96 -5.93 -9.38
N ARG A 166 20.17 -5.34 -9.42
CA ARG A 166 20.75 -4.51 -8.36
C ARG A 166 21.17 -3.16 -8.93
N SER A 167 20.90 -2.08 -8.19
CA SER A 167 21.28 -0.72 -8.57
C SER A 167 22.79 -0.46 -8.44
N TRP A 168 23.47 -1.21 -7.55
CA TRP A 168 24.91 -1.07 -7.33
C TRP A 168 25.63 -2.41 -7.35
N SER A 169 26.87 -2.39 -7.83
CA SER A 169 27.70 -3.59 -8.00
C SER A 169 28.31 -4.12 -6.71
N ASP A 170 28.31 -3.32 -5.64
CA ASP A 170 28.84 -3.65 -4.31
C ASP A 170 27.81 -4.35 -3.40
N LEU A 171 26.53 -4.31 -3.74
CA LEU A 171 25.51 -5.11 -3.06
C LEU A 171 25.82 -6.61 -3.23
N GLU A 172 25.82 -7.39 -2.17
CA GLU A 172 26.03 -8.86 -2.27
C GLU A 172 24.93 -9.52 -3.13
N PRO A 173 25.26 -10.34 -4.14
CA PRO A 173 24.26 -10.97 -5.00
C PRO A 173 23.49 -12.05 -4.25
N TYR A 174 22.17 -12.11 -4.43
CA TYR A 174 21.34 -13.20 -3.92
C TYR A 174 20.96 -14.22 -4.99
N LEU A 175 21.31 -13.96 -6.25
CA LEU A 175 21.05 -14.85 -7.37
C LEU A 175 21.53 -16.30 -7.10
N GLY A 176 20.63 -17.27 -7.22
CA GLY A 176 20.90 -18.69 -6.98
C GLY A 176 20.90 -19.11 -5.51
N SER A 177 20.64 -18.19 -4.57
CA SER A 177 20.50 -18.53 -3.15
C SER A 177 19.19 -19.29 -2.89
N HIS A 178 19.30 -20.36 -2.11
CA HIS A 178 18.16 -21.14 -1.62
C HIS A 178 17.88 -20.78 -0.16
N TYR A 179 16.60 -20.62 0.15
CA TYR A 179 16.10 -20.25 1.47
C TYR A 179 15.11 -21.31 1.96
N PRO A 180 15.20 -21.72 3.24
CA PRO A 180 14.31 -22.73 3.79
C PRO A 180 12.86 -22.24 3.84
N THR A 181 11.92 -23.17 3.84
CA THR A 181 10.48 -22.91 3.97
C THR A 181 10.13 -22.06 5.20
N THR A 182 10.93 -22.16 6.27
CA THR A 182 10.73 -21.40 7.51
C THR A 182 10.86 -19.88 7.35
N ASP A 183 11.50 -19.41 6.28
CA ASP A 183 11.71 -17.98 6.04
C ASP A 183 10.43 -17.28 5.55
N VAL A 184 9.51 -18.03 4.91
CA VAL A 184 8.19 -17.54 4.49
C VAL A 184 7.10 -18.43 5.08
N PRO A 185 6.51 -18.04 6.23
CA PRO A 185 5.47 -18.83 6.89
C PRO A 185 4.23 -19.04 6.01
N GLN A 186 3.63 -20.23 6.10
CA GLN A 186 2.32 -20.50 5.49
C GLN A 186 1.24 -19.63 6.16
N VAL A 187 0.37 -19.02 5.33
CA VAL A 187 -0.70 -18.08 5.73
C VAL A 187 -2.01 -18.82 5.99
#